data_AF-A0A1Y5FK30-F1
#
_entry.id   AF-A0A1Y5FK30-F1
#
_cell.length_a   1.000
_cell.length_b   1.000
_cell.length_c   1.000
_cell.angle_alpha   90.00
_cell.angle_beta   90.00
_cell.angle_gamma   90.00
#
_symmetry.space_group_name_H-M   'P 1'
#
loop_
_entity.id
_entity.type
_entity.pdbx_description
1 polymer ?
#
loop_
_entity_poly.entity_id
_entity_poly.type
_entity_poly.pdbx_seq_one_letter_code
_entity_poly.pdbx_strand_id
1 'polypeptide(L)'
;MDLSVIDGALACPDADGQRECATAFERQLISAKADFLMRKIGRLIIRLKSGRYRTLPNEKSDLHVVEVTGEFAIIIELFWEGSTWHILNLNSGVFTKTKGYPLFSPNGQFVVCFHQDLEAGYSANIFDVYQIGDGALIKLFSANPDKEGWGPGSVSWLNSDRILFNKVRWNPAPSKRFEPSEYYFKEPFILKLNHGKWEMMPRTSPSL
;
A
#
# COMPACT_ATOMS: atom_id res chain seq x y z
N MET A 1 0.08 8.37 16.32
CA MET A 1 0.67 8.62 15.00
C MET A 1 -0.21 7.89 14.02
N ASP A 2 -0.75 8.60 13.03
CA ASP A 2 -1.62 7.97 12.05
C ASP A 2 -0.77 7.47 10.88
N LEU A 3 -1.00 6.23 10.45
CA LEU A 3 -0.33 5.67 9.28
C LEU A 3 -0.64 6.54 8.08
N SER A 4 0.38 7.26 7.61
CA SER A 4 0.27 8.10 6.43
C SER A 4 0.98 7.41 5.28
N VAL A 5 0.19 6.99 4.30
CA VAL A 5 0.72 6.51 3.03
C VAL A 5 0.32 7.50 1.97
N ILE A 6 1.33 8.13 1.38
CA ILE A 6 1.16 9.14 0.34
C ILE A 6 1.57 8.46 -0.97
N ASP A 7 0.61 8.27 -1.86
CA ASP A 7 0.80 7.70 -3.20
C ASP A 7 1.55 6.35 -3.21
N GLY A 8 1.37 5.56 -2.15
CA GLY A 8 1.92 4.21 -2.00
C GLY A 8 3.27 4.14 -1.28
N ALA A 9 3.82 5.29 -0.88
CA ALA A 9 5.01 5.39 -0.05
C ALA A 9 4.63 5.67 1.41
N LEU A 10 5.28 4.96 2.33
CA LEU A 10 5.16 5.21 3.76
C LEU A 10 5.82 6.56 4.10
N ALA A 11 5.07 7.47 4.72
CA ALA A 11 5.56 8.76 5.16
C ALA A 11 5.07 9.05 6.59
N CYS A 12 5.88 9.74 7.39
CA CYS A 12 5.48 10.23 8.71
C CYS A 12 5.86 11.71 8.80
N PRO A 13 4.99 12.61 9.30
CA PRO A 13 5.32 14.02 9.46
C PRO A 13 6.53 14.28 10.38
N ASP A 14 6.73 13.42 11.38
CA ASP A 14 7.71 13.61 12.44
C ASP A 14 8.92 12.66 12.34
N ALA A 15 9.22 12.10 11.15
CA ALA A 15 10.32 11.16 10.97
C ALA A 15 11.26 11.58 9.83
N ASP A 16 12.58 11.40 10.04
CA ASP A 16 13.63 11.74 9.08
C ASP A 16 13.68 10.82 7.84
N GLY A 17 12.81 9.80 7.79
CA GLY A 17 12.79 8.84 6.70
C GLY A 17 11.80 7.71 6.89
N GLN A 18 11.70 6.89 5.84
CA GLN A 18 10.79 5.74 5.78
C GLN A 18 11.12 4.69 6.86
N ARG A 19 12.41 4.54 7.19
CA ARG A 19 12.91 3.56 8.17
C ARG A 19 12.52 3.95 9.59
N GLU A 20 12.71 5.20 9.95
CA GLU A 20 12.32 5.77 11.24
C GLU A 20 10.80 5.69 11.40
N CYS A 21 10.06 6.03 10.35
CA CYS A 21 8.59 5.92 10.31
C CYS A 21 8.12 4.47 10.53
N ALA A 22 8.67 3.50 9.79
CA ALA A 22 8.35 2.09 9.93
C ALA A 22 8.68 1.55 11.34
N THR A 23 9.81 1.97 11.90
CA THR A 23 10.23 1.62 13.25
C THR A 23 9.29 2.18 14.31
N ALA A 24 8.79 3.41 14.13
CA ALA A 24 7.86 4.05 15.04
C ALA A 24 6.51 3.31 15.10
N PHE A 25 5.94 2.94 13.95
CA PHE A 25 4.71 2.13 13.90
C PHE A 25 4.88 0.77 14.56
N GLU A 26 5.98 0.10 14.25
CA GLU A 26 6.24 -1.21 14.84
C GLU A 26 6.34 -1.16 16.37
N ARG A 27 7.03 -0.15 16.92
CA ARG A 27 7.11 0.05 18.37
C ARG A 27 5.75 0.30 19.01
N GLN A 28 4.86 1.02 18.34
CA GLN A 28 3.49 1.21 18.82
C GLN A 28 2.73 -0.12 18.84
N LEU A 29 2.87 -0.95 17.80
CA LEU A 29 2.25 -2.28 17.75
C LEU A 29 2.77 -3.20 18.86
N ILE A 30 4.08 -3.21 19.11
CA ILE A 30 4.68 -3.97 20.22
C ILE A 30 4.12 -3.50 21.57
N SER A 31 4.05 -2.18 21.78
CA SER A 31 3.56 -1.60 23.03
C SER A 31 2.08 -1.91 23.28
N ALA A 32 1.26 -1.90 22.23
CA ALA A 32 -0.17 -2.19 22.32
C ALA A 32 -0.48 -3.70 22.37
N LYS A 33 0.40 -4.56 21.85
CA LYS A 33 0.18 -6.01 21.68
C LYS A 33 1.47 -6.79 21.96
N ALA A 34 1.93 -6.79 23.22
CA ALA A 34 3.25 -7.32 23.60
C ALA A 34 3.54 -8.78 23.21
N ASP A 35 2.51 -9.60 22.96
CA ASP A 35 2.64 -11.01 22.56
C ASP A 35 2.38 -11.26 21.06
N PHE A 36 2.01 -10.22 20.31
CA PHE A 36 1.75 -10.32 18.87
C PHE A 36 3.03 -10.25 18.05
N LEU A 37 3.97 -9.39 18.44
CA LEU A 37 5.14 -9.04 17.64
C LEU A 37 6.41 -9.05 18.48
N MET A 38 7.42 -9.78 18.02
CA MET A 38 8.73 -9.87 18.67
C MET A 38 9.86 -9.73 17.67
N ARG A 39 10.99 -9.18 18.14
CA ARG A 39 12.27 -9.27 17.44
C ARG A 39 13.21 -10.19 18.21
N LYS A 40 13.78 -11.19 17.54
CA LYS A 40 14.86 -12.04 18.09
C LYS A 40 15.98 -12.15 17.08
N ILE A 41 17.19 -11.74 17.47
CA ILE A 41 18.41 -11.83 16.64
C ILE A 41 18.17 -11.20 15.25
N GLY A 42 17.58 -10.00 15.22
CA GLY A 42 17.26 -9.28 13.98
C GLY A 42 16.12 -9.87 13.14
N ARG A 43 15.48 -10.97 13.55
CA ARG A 43 14.34 -11.55 12.84
C ARG A 43 13.02 -11.09 13.43
N LEU A 44 12.06 -10.81 12.54
CA LEU A 44 10.69 -10.46 12.88
C LEU A 44 9.86 -11.73 13.10
N ILE A 45 9.24 -11.83 14.27
CA ILE A 45 8.43 -12.98 14.69
C ILE A 45 7.02 -12.49 15.02
N ILE A 46 6.03 -13.06 14.35
CA ILE A 46 4.63 -12.66 14.47
C ILE A 46 3.80 -13.84 14.99
N ARG A 47 2.94 -13.60 15.98
CA ARG A 47 1.97 -14.59 16.46
C ARG A 47 0.78 -14.64 15.50
N LEU A 48 0.53 -15.82 14.93
CA LEU A 48 -0.64 -16.11 14.10
C LEU A 48 -1.89 -16.29 14.97
N LYS A 49 -3.08 -16.20 14.38
CA LYS A 49 -4.35 -16.42 15.11
C LYS A 49 -4.46 -17.84 15.67
N SER A 50 -3.81 -18.81 15.05
CA SER A 50 -3.67 -20.19 15.58
C SER A 50 -2.86 -20.27 16.89
N GLY A 51 -2.25 -19.17 17.34
CA GLY A 51 -1.35 -19.12 18.50
C GLY A 51 0.10 -19.51 18.18
N ARG A 52 0.35 -20.09 16.99
CA ARG A 52 1.70 -20.40 16.50
C ARG A 52 2.46 -19.14 16.12
N TYR A 53 3.78 -19.20 16.22
CA TYR A 53 4.66 -18.13 15.76
C TYR A 53 5.16 -18.36 14.34
N ARG A 54 5.17 -17.31 13.54
CA ARG A 54 5.79 -17.26 12.22
C ARG A 54 7.00 -16.33 12.28
N THR A 55 8.17 -16.89 12.04
CA THR A 55 9.38 -16.11 11.78
C THR A 55 9.39 -15.73 10.30
N LEU A 56 9.49 -14.44 10.00
CA LEU A 56 9.60 -13.97 8.62
C LEU A 56 11.05 -14.14 8.11
N PRO A 57 11.24 -14.37 6.80
CA PRO A 57 12.57 -14.47 6.21
C PRO A 57 13.34 -13.15 6.38
N ASN A 58 14.66 -13.25 6.54
CA ASN A 58 15.55 -12.09 6.63
C ASN A 58 16.59 -12.22 5.51
N GLU A 59 16.42 -11.47 4.42
CA GLU A 59 17.21 -11.58 3.19
C GLU A 59 18.04 -10.32 2.90
N LYS A 60 18.81 -9.85 3.89
CA LYS A 60 19.57 -8.57 3.83
C LYS A 60 18.69 -7.31 3.76
N SER A 61 17.42 -7.46 4.12
CA SER A 61 16.42 -6.40 4.16
C SER A 61 15.79 -6.32 5.55
N ASP A 62 15.32 -5.13 5.91
CA ASP A 62 14.69 -4.86 7.18
C ASP A 62 13.17 -4.90 7.03
N LEU A 63 12.54 -5.90 7.65
CA LEU A 63 11.09 -6.03 7.69
C LEU A 63 10.52 -5.30 8.91
N HIS A 64 9.44 -4.55 8.72
CA HIS A 64 8.70 -3.88 9.78
C HIS A 64 7.20 -4.06 9.62
N VAL A 65 6.49 -4.44 10.69
CA VAL A 65 5.02 -4.38 10.68
C VAL A 65 4.59 -2.94 10.89
N VAL A 66 3.78 -2.40 9.97
CA VAL A 66 3.28 -1.02 10.07
C VAL A 66 1.78 -0.94 10.30
N GLU A 67 1.04 -2.01 9.96
CA GLU A 67 -0.41 -2.09 10.18
C GLU A 67 -0.84 -3.53 10.47
N VAL A 68 -1.92 -3.68 11.24
CA VAL A 68 -2.60 -4.96 11.48
C VAL A 68 -4.10 -4.73 11.32
N THR A 69 -4.71 -5.37 10.32
CA THR A 69 -6.11 -5.17 9.93
C THR A 69 -6.81 -6.52 9.97
N GLY A 70 -7.69 -6.75 10.97
CA GLY A 70 -8.47 -7.98 11.13
C GLY A 70 -7.67 -9.29 11.06
N GLU A 71 -7.47 -9.80 9.84
CA GLU A 71 -6.80 -11.07 9.55
C GLU A 71 -5.41 -10.92 8.91
N PHE A 72 -4.94 -9.69 8.70
CA PHE A 72 -3.74 -9.39 7.94
C PHE A 72 -2.79 -8.48 8.73
N ALA A 73 -1.50 -8.65 8.46
CA ALA A 73 -0.48 -7.67 8.82
C ALA A 73 0.15 -7.12 7.55
N ILE A 74 0.30 -5.79 7.48
CA ILE A 74 1.00 -5.08 6.42
C ILE A 74 2.43 -4.87 6.87
N ILE A 75 3.36 -5.36 6.06
CA ILE A 75 4.78 -5.34 6.36
C ILE A 75 5.48 -4.58 5.24
N ILE A 76 6.30 -3.61 5.62
CA ILE A 76 7.24 -2.97 4.72
C ILE A 76 8.58 -3.70 4.81
N GLU A 77 9.18 -3.96 3.66
CA GLU A 77 10.55 -4.42 3.52
C GLU A 77 11.40 -3.27 3.01
N LEU A 78 12.40 -2.89 3.80
CA LEU A 78 13.34 -1.81 3.49
C LEU A 78 14.69 -2.40 3.09
N PHE A 79 15.25 -1.92 1.98
CA PHE A 79 16.59 -2.25 1.52
C PHE A 79 17.32 -0.95 1.13
N TRP A 80 18.56 -1.07 0.64
CA TRP A 80 19.49 0.07 0.50
C TRP A 80 18.87 1.36 -0.04
N GLU A 81 18.29 1.32 -1.24
CA GLU A 81 17.72 2.49 -1.93
C GLU A 81 16.22 2.33 -2.23
N GLY A 82 15.52 1.50 -1.47
CA GLY A 82 14.10 1.30 -1.76
C GLY A 82 13.36 0.47 -0.75
N SER A 83 12.08 0.28 -1.08
CA SER A 83 11.18 -0.51 -0.28
C SER A 83 10.24 -1.33 -1.16
N THR A 84 9.65 -2.34 -0.55
CA THR A 84 8.54 -3.09 -1.11
C THR A 84 7.60 -3.48 0.01
N TRP A 85 6.42 -3.93 -0.36
CA TRP A 85 5.37 -4.26 0.57
C TRP A 85 5.08 -5.75 0.60
N HIS A 86 4.58 -6.21 1.73
CA HIS A 86 4.12 -7.58 1.93
C HIS A 86 2.83 -7.60 2.74
N ILE A 87 2.02 -8.61 2.48
CA ILE A 87 0.87 -8.97 3.29
C ILE A 87 1.16 -10.32 3.95
N LEU A 88 1.01 -10.39 5.27
CA LEU A 88 0.94 -11.65 6.00
C LEU A 88 -0.52 -11.96 6.34
N ASN A 89 -1.02 -13.10 5.89
CA ASN A 89 -2.28 -13.65 6.38
C ASN A 89 -2.05 -14.29 7.77
N LEU A 90 -2.70 -13.75 8.81
CA LEU A 90 -2.54 -14.18 10.20
C LEU A 90 -3.25 -15.50 10.52
N ASN A 91 -4.17 -15.95 9.68
CA ASN A 91 -4.82 -17.26 9.82
C ASN A 91 -3.93 -18.37 9.27
N SER A 92 -3.47 -18.23 8.02
CA SER A 92 -2.72 -19.25 7.31
C SER A 92 -1.19 -19.17 7.50
N GLY A 93 -0.67 -17.97 7.81
CA GLY A 93 0.76 -17.69 7.84
C GLY A 93 1.38 -17.45 6.46
N VAL A 94 0.56 -17.38 5.40
CA VAL A 94 1.01 -17.08 4.03
C VAL A 94 1.53 -15.65 3.98
N PHE A 95 2.77 -15.50 3.49
CA PHE A 95 3.48 -14.24 3.38
C PHE A 95 3.68 -13.90 1.90
N THR A 96 3.03 -12.84 1.44
CA THR A 96 2.92 -12.51 0.02
C THR A 96 3.51 -11.13 -0.25
N LYS A 97 4.53 -11.07 -1.12
CA LYS A 97 5.09 -9.80 -1.62
C LYS A 97 4.11 -9.12 -2.57
N THR A 98 3.89 -7.82 -2.38
CA THR A 98 3.08 -6.97 -3.27
C THR A 98 3.97 -5.94 -3.97
N LYS A 99 3.58 -5.52 -5.17
CA LYS A 99 4.33 -4.54 -5.98
C LYS A 99 4.05 -3.08 -5.58
N GLY A 100 3.27 -2.85 -4.53
CA GLY A 100 2.84 -1.55 -4.07
C GLY A 100 2.12 -1.66 -2.73
N TYR A 101 1.77 -0.52 -2.15
CA TYR A 101 1.09 -0.46 -0.86
C TYR A 101 -0.27 -1.16 -0.91
N PRO A 102 -0.52 -2.14 -0.02
CA PRO A 102 -1.80 -2.82 0.04
C PRO A 102 -2.81 -2.03 0.88
N LEU A 103 -3.91 -1.62 0.28
CA LEU A 103 -5.03 -0.97 0.96
C LEU A 103 -6.27 -1.87 0.91
N PHE A 104 -6.72 -2.32 2.06
CA PHE A 104 -7.84 -3.26 2.20
C PHE A 104 -9.21 -2.57 2.05
N SER A 105 -10.16 -3.24 1.42
CA SER A 105 -11.55 -2.78 1.34
C SER A 105 -12.22 -2.83 2.71
N PRO A 106 -13.26 -1.99 2.96
CA PRO A 106 -13.94 -1.96 4.25
C PRO A 106 -14.54 -3.31 4.70
N ASN A 107 -14.97 -4.15 3.75
CA ASN A 107 -15.48 -5.50 4.06
C ASN A 107 -14.39 -6.59 4.13
N GLY A 108 -13.12 -6.24 3.92
CA GLY A 108 -11.99 -7.18 3.96
C GLY A 108 -11.93 -8.21 2.83
N GLN A 109 -12.77 -8.07 1.78
CA GLN A 109 -12.81 -9.04 0.66
C GLN A 109 -11.83 -8.70 -0.47
N PHE A 110 -11.40 -7.44 -0.56
CA PHE A 110 -10.53 -6.96 -1.63
C PHE A 110 -9.34 -6.20 -1.06
N VAL A 111 -8.26 -6.15 -1.83
CA VAL A 111 -7.11 -5.27 -1.59
C VAL A 111 -6.71 -4.61 -2.89
N VAL A 112 -6.55 -3.29 -2.87
CA VAL A 112 -5.91 -2.54 -3.94
C VAL A 112 -4.43 -2.38 -3.60
N CYS A 113 -3.56 -2.76 -4.52
CA CYS A 113 -2.12 -2.52 -4.40
C CYS A 113 -1.73 -1.42 -5.37
N PHE A 114 -1.11 -0.35 -4.87
CA PHE A 114 -0.72 0.76 -5.71
C PHE A 114 0.64 1.35 -5.35
N HIS A 115 1.29 1.91 -6.36
CA HIS A 115 2.58 2.59 -6.22
C HIS A 115 2.71 3.66 -7.29
N GLN A 116 3.24 4.83 -6.92
CA GLN A 116 3.51 5.93 -7.81
C GLN A 116 4.98 6.36 -7.71
N ASP A 117 5.69 6.35 -8.84
CA ASP A 117 7.03 6.89 -8.99
C ASP A 117 7.14 7.56 -10.37
N LEU A 118 6.68 8.81 -10.41
CA LEU A 118 6.65 9.64 -11.62
C LEU A 118 7.87 10.56 -11.74
N GLU A 119 8.60 10.81 -10.65
CA GLU A 119 9.75 11.71 -10.63
C GLU A 119 11.03 11.00 -11.02
N ALA A 120 11.36 9.93 -10.28
CA ALA A 120 12.61 9.21 -10.44
C ALA A 120 12.47 8.05 -11.43
N GLY A 121 11.30 7.41 -11.45
CA GLY A 121 10.98 6.31 -12.37
C GLY A 121 11.84 5.07 -12.15
N TYR A 122 12.35 4.87 -10.93
CA TYR A 122 13.12 3.69 -10.56
C TYR A 122 12.22 2.47 -10.36
N SER A 123 10.95 2.70 -10.03
CA SER A 123 9.94 1.67 -9.82
C SER A 123 8.73 1.87 -10.71
N ALA A 124 8.11 0.77 -11.13
CA ALA A 124 6.90 0.81 -11.94
C ALA A 124 5.75 1.49 -11.18
N ASN A 125 4.92 2.24 -11.90
CA ASN A 125 3.64 2.70 -11.39
C ASN A 125 2.65 1.52 -11.46
N ILE A 126 2.01 1.17 -10.34
CA ILE A 126 1.17 -0.04 -10.23
C ILE A 126 -0.22 0.35 -9.73
N PHE A 127 -1.26 -0.25 -10.29
CA PHE A 127 -2.63 -0.18 -9.76
C PHE A 127 -3.37 -1.48 -10.03
N ASP A 128 -3.32 -2.39 -9.05
CA ASP A 128 -3.87 -3.74 -9.13
C ASP A 128 -4.95 -3.94 -8.07
N VAL A 129 -6.02 -4.67 -8.39
CA VAL A 129 -7.02 -5.12 -7.40
C VAL A 129 -7.02 -6.63 -7.31
N TYR A 130 -7.00 -7.12 -6.07
CA TYR A 130 -7.05 -8.53 -5.76
C TYR A 130 -8.27 -8.85 -4.91
N GLN A 131 -8.84 -10.02 -5.12
CA GLN A 131 -9.73 -10.68 -4.17
C GLN A 131 -8.90 -11.46 -3.16
N ILE A 132 -9.34 -11.41 -1.92
CA ILE A 132 -8.79 -12.19 -0.82
C ILE A 132 -9.60 -13.49 -0.74
N GLY A 133 -8.97 -14.65 -0.90
CA GLY A 133 -9.62 -15.96 -0.80
C GLY A 133 -8.64 -17.06 -0.42
N ASP A 134 -9.07 -18.01 0.43
CA ASP A 134 -8.32 -19.20 0.86
C ASP A 134 -6.81 -18.99 1.17
N GLY A 135 -6.48 -17.84 1.77
CA GLY A 135 -5.10 -17.50 2.14
C GLY A 135 -4.23 -16.97 1.00
N ALA A 136 -4.78 -16.77 -0.20
CA ALA A 136 -4.11 -16.22 -1.38
C ALA A 136 -4.78 -14.94 -1.90
N LEU A 137 -4.06 -14.22 -2.77
CA LEU A 137 -4.55 -13.05 -3.49
C LEU A 137 -4.81 -13.41 -4.95
N ILE A 138 -6.06 -13.28 -5.39
CA ILE A 138 -6.47 -13.55 -6.78
C ILE A 138 -6.61 -12.20 -7.48
N LYS A 139 -5.78 -11.94 -8.49
CA LYS A 139 -5.84 -10.67 -9.23
C LYS A 139 -7.13 -10.59 -10.05
N LEU A 140 -7.93 -9.55 -9.81
CA LEU A 140 -9.18 -9.28 -10.54
C LEU A 140 -9.04 -8.12 -11.54
N PHE A 141 -8.10 -7.21 -11.30
CA PHE A 141 -7.88 -6.04 -12.13
C PHE A 141 -6.40 -5.66 -12.14
N SER A 142 -5.94 -5.12 -13.26
CA SER A 142 -4.61 -4.54 -13.43
C SER A 142 -4.70 -3.39 -14.42
N ALA A 143 -4.29 -2.20 -14.01
CA ALA A 143 -3.96 -1.14 -14.96
C ALA A 143 -2.49 -1.24 -15.38
N ASN A 144 -2.12 -0.58 -16.47
CA ASN A 144 -0.72 -0.40 -16.86
C ASN A 144 -0.39 1.11 -16.90
N PRO A 145 -0.22 1.76 -15.74
CA PRO A 145 -0.07 3.21 -15.65
C PRO A 145 1.15 3.73 -16.42
N ASP A 146 2.28 3.03 -16.37
CA ASP A 146 3.51 3.40 -17.09
C ASP A 146 3.29 3.50 -18.60
N LYS A 147 2.60 2.51 -19.19
CA LYS A 147 2.28 2.51 -20.64
C LYS A 147 1.36 3.66 -21.05
N GLU A 148 0.51 4.10 -20.12
CA GLU A 148 -0.45 5.19 -20.33
C GLU A 148 0.09 6.55 -19.83
N GLY A 149 1.33 6.59 -19.32
CA GLY A 149 2.00 7.81 -18.85
C GLY A 149 1.35 8.46 -17.62
N TRP A 150 0.85 7.66 -16.67
CA TRP A 150 0.30 8.16 -15.41
C TRP A 150 0.71 7.31 -14.21
N GLY A 151 0.49 7.83 -13.01
CA GLY A 151 0.65 7.12 -11.74
C GLY A 151 -0.54 7.34 -10.80
N PRO A 152 -0.86 6.40 -9.90
CA PRO A 152 -2.03 6.49 -9.04
C PRO A 152 -1.77 7.40 -7.82
N GLY A 153 -2.51 8.49 -7.73
CA GLY A 153 -2.46 9.41 -6.60
C GLY A 153 -3.71 9.34 -5.72
N SER A 154 -3.57 9.59 -4.43
CA SER A 154 -4.70 9.76 -3.48
C SER A 154 -5.71 8.59 -3.49
N VAL A 155 -5.20 7.36 -3.59
CA VAL A 155 -6.03 6.14 -3.66
C VAL A 155 -6.75 5.89 -2.34
N SER A 156 -8.06 5.65 -2.39
CA SER A 156 -8.88 5.35 -1.22
C SER A 156 -10.11 4.51 -1.58
N TRP A 157 -10.58 3.68 -0.65
CA TRP A 157 -11.87 3.01 -0.80
C TRP A 157 -12.99 3.97 -0.39
N LEU A 158 -13.99 4.17 -1.25
CA LEU A 158 -15.23 4.85 -0.87
C LEU A 158 -16.15 3.90 -0.10
N ASN A 159 -16.18 2.65 -0.54
CA ASN A 159 -16.90 1.52 0.05
C ASN A 159 -16.29 0.24 -0.54
N SER A 160 -16.87 -0.93 -0.32
CA SER A 160 -16.30 -2.20 -0.81
C SER A 160 -16.41 -2.44 -2.32
N ASP A 161 -17.15 -1.61 -3.06
CA ASP A 161 -17.37 -1.75 -4.51
C ASP A 161 -16.78 -0.60 -5.34
N ARG A 162 -16.16 0.40 -4.70
CA ARG A 162 -15.63 1.62 -5.34
C ARG A 162 -14.32 2.10 -4.73
N ILE A 163 -13.34 2.36 -5.59
CA ILE A 163 -12.06 2.97 -5.25
C ILE A 163 -11.99 4.35 -5.93
N LEU A 164 -11.72 5.39 -5.15
CA LEU A 164 -11.42 6.73 -5.63
C LEU A 164 -9.91 6.89 -5.76
N PHE A 165 -9.46 7.53 -6.84
CA PHE A 165 -8.05 7.86 -7.05
C PHE A 165 -7.92 8.99 -8.08
N ASN A 166 -6.73 9.56 -8.19
CA ASN A 166 -6.36 10.46 -9.27
C ASN A 166 -5.41 9.73 -10.23
N LYS A 167 -5.63 9.86 -11.54
CA LYS A 167 -4.55 9.65 -12.51
C LYS A 167 -3.66 10.89 -12.47
N VAL A 168 -2.43 10.72 -12.01
CA VAL A 168 -1.42 11.77 -11.89
C VAL A 168 -0.47 11.69 -13.08
N ARG A 169 -0.16 12.82 -13.71
CA ARG A 169 0.81 12.91 -14.82
C ARG A 169 1.75 14.06 -14.61
N TRP A 170 2.99 13.90 -15.07
CA TRP A 170 3.96 14.98 -15.08
C TRP A 170 3.48 16.17 -15.93
N ASN A 171 3.63 17.38 -15.40
CA ASN A 171 3.47 18.63 -16.15
C ASN A 171 4.85 19.14 -16.59
N PRO A 172 5.19 19.02 -17.89
CA PRO A 172 6.51 19.43 -18.39
C PRO A 172 6.72 20.95 -18.42
N ALA A 173 5.69 21.77 -18.21
CA ALA A 173 5.76 23.23 -18.27
C ALA A 173 4.97 23.89 -17.12
N PRO A 174 5.49 23.87 -15.88
CA PRO A 174 4.87 24.56 -14.76
C PRO A 174 4.80 26.07 -15.06
N SER A 175 3.63 26.67 -14.85
CA SER A 175 3.31 28.04 -15.28
C SER A 175 3.98 29.10 -14.41
N LYS A 176 4.28 28.74 -13.16
CA LYS A 176 5.02 29.56 -12.20
C LYS A 176 6.18 28.74 -11.64
N ARG A 177 7.39 29.32 -11.68
CA ARG A 177 8.54 28.76 -10.97
C ARG A 177 8.15 28.67 -9.49
N PHE A 178 8.11 27.45 -8.94
CA PHE A 178 8.04 27.12 -7.50
C PHE A 178 6.70 26.81 -6.83
N GLU A 179 5.60 26.50 -7.54
CA GLU A 179 4.41 25.91 -6.89
C GLU A 179 4.37 24.37 -7.08
N PRO A 180 4.61 23.54 -6.02
CA PRO A 180 4.68 22.09 -6.15
C PRO A 180 3.42 21.44 -6.74
N SER A 181 2.25 22.06 -6.54
CA SER A 181 0.99 21.59 -7.11
C SER A 181 0.92 21.71 -8.64
N GLU A 182 1.76 22.54 -9.26
CA GLU A 182 1.78 22.73 -10.72
C GLU A 182 2.63 21.69 -11.46
N TYR A 183 3.44 20.88 -10.76
CA TYR A 183 4.24 19.82 -11.39
C TYR A 183 3.42 18.65 -11.91
N TYR A 184 2.13 18.56 -11.53
CA TYR A 184 1.30 17.43 -11.91
C TYR A 184 -0.10 17.83 -12.38
N PHE A 185 -0.54 17.19 -13.46
CA PHE A 185 -1.96 17.11 -13.79
C PHE A 185 -2.59 15.98 -12.99
N LYS A 186 -3.71 16.26 -12.30
CA LYS A 186 -4.46 15.28 -11.52
C LYS A 186 -5.87 15.19 -12.07
N GLU A 187 -6.25 14.01 -12.56
CA GLU A 187 -7.59 13.74 -13.05
C GLU A 187 -8.31 12.76 -12.13
N PRO A 188 -9.47 13.10 -11.57
CA PRO A 188 -10.17 12.22 -10.64
C PRO A 188 -10.84 11.06 -11.39
N PHE A 189 -10.65 9.85 -10.88
CA PHE A 189 -11.19 8.61 -11.42
C PHE A 189 -11.85 7.78 -10.32
N ILE A 190 -12.70 6.86 -10.76
CA ILE A 190 -13.28 5.81 -9.92
C ILE A 190 -13.05 4.45 -10.59
N LEU A 191 -12.65 3.47 -9.80
CA LEU A 191 -12.72 2.05 -10.18
C LEU A 191 -13.95 1.46 -9.49
N LYS A 192 -14.89 0.93 -10.26
CA LYS A 192 -16.15 0.39 -9.74
C LYS A 192 -16.31 -1.09 -10.09
N LEU A 193 -16.76 -1.89 -9.12
CA LEU A 193 -17.14 -3.28 -9.35
C LEU A 193 -18.57 -3.33 -9.92
N ASN A 194 -18.71 -3.66 -11.20
CA ASN A 194 -19.99 -3.83 -11.88
C ASN A 194 -20.12 -5.29 -12.36
N HIS A 195 -21.14 -6.01 -11.88
CA HIS A 195 -21.41 -7.41 -12.26
C HIS A 195 -20.17 -8.33 -12.20
N GLY A 196 -19.35 -8.18 -11.16
CA GLY A 196 -18.14 -9.00 -10.96
C GLY A 196 -16.89 -8.52 -11.72
N LYS A 197 -16.98 -7.43 -12.49
CA LYS A 197 -15.84 -6.84 -13.21
C LYS A 197 -15.51 -5.44 -12.70
N TRP A 198 -14.23 -5.16 -12.51
CA TRP A 198 -13.75 -3.82 -12.18
C TRP A 198 -13.63 -2.96 -13.44
N GLU A 199 -14.25 -1.79 -13.41
CA GLU A 199 -14.30 -0.85 -14.52
C GLU A 199 -13.77 0.51 -14.07
N MET A 200 -12.79 1.02 -14.81
CA MET A 200 -12.17 2.32 -14.55
C MET A 200 -12.85 3.39 -15.40
N MET A 201 -13.28 4.48 -14.78
CA MET A 201 -13.93 5.59 -15.48
C MET A 201 -13.60 6.94 -14.85
N PRO A 202 -13.59 8.03 -15.63
CA PRO A 202 -13.45 9.38 -15.10
C PRO A 202 -14.56 9.67 -14.08
N ARG A 203 -14.23 10.38 -13.01
CA ARG A 203 -15.23 10.86 -12.05
C ARG A 203 -15.84 12.14 -12.58
N THR A 204 -16.97 12.04 -13.27
CA THR A 204 -17.73 13.20 -13.76
C THR A 204 -18.49 13.85 -12.59
N SER A 205 -17.91 14.89 -12.01
CA SER A 205 -18.44 15.80 -10.98
C SER A 205 -18.74 15.21 -9.58
N PRO A 206 -18.59 16.01 -8.50
CA PRO A 206 -18.78 15.59 -7.12
C PRO A 206 -20.25 15.75 -6.72
N SER A 207 -21.14 14.89 -7.19
CA SER A 207 -22.46 14.79 -6.56
C SER A 207 -22.33 14.00 -5.26
N LEU A 208 -22.22 14.76 -4.17
CA LEU A 208 -22.68 14.39 -2.82
C LEU A 208 -24.11 13.85 -2.87
#